data_AF-A0A537IFF7-F1
#
_entry.id   AF-A0A537IFF7-F1
#
_cell.length_a   1.000
_cell.length_b   1.000
_cell.length_c   1.000
_cell.angle_alpha   90.00
_cell.angle_beta   90.00
_cell.angle_gamma   90.00
#
_symmetry.space_group_name_H-M   'P 1'
#
loop_
_entity.id
_entity.type
_entity.pdbx_description
1 polymer ?
#
loop_
_entity_poly.entity_id
_entity_poly.type
_entity_poly.pdbx_seq_one_letter_code
_entity_poly.pdbx_strand_id
1 'polypeptide(L)'
;MQVGRSHKWYYDKGEWKETKVTPDLWRIYYAVTKRRAGKAPEGSGAKVGTAYHWYIAAHQRVQKLNADDYSTILTGLKYKIAHKRADNDKWSAKTPTQRDHLIKFLKEWIKQLEEEVIPLQLEYNEQTFKGEAVPVPGTCEDGVCFQMEVMLNDENLGIIRAGKSGWKMDMVKDQKFVDAIGNEIQLYYE
;
A
#
# COMPACT_ATOMS: atom_id res chain seq x y z
N MET A 1 7.07 -6.02 -14.33
CA MET A 1 5.65 -6.41 -14.24
C MET A 1 4.84 -5.23 -14.77
N GLN A 2 3.77 -5.49 -15.51
CA GLN A 2 2.86 -4.42 -15.95
C GLN A 2 2.15 -3.79 -14.74
N VAL A 3 1.87 -2.49 -14.82
CA VAL A 3 1.06 -1.77 -13.82
C VAL A 3 -0.30 -2.44 -13.67
N GLY A 4 -0.82 -2.52 -12.43
CA GLY A 4 -2.11 -3.15 -12.10
C GLY A 4 -2.07 -4.67 -11.92
N ARG A 5 -0.95 -5.34 -12.18
CA ARG A 5 -0.76 -6.76 -11.84
C ARG A 5 -0.23 -6.91 -10.41
N SER A 6 -0.48 -8.07 -9.80
CA SER A 6 -0.06 -8.37 -8.43
C SER A 6 0.85 -9.59 -8.35
N HIS A 7 1.63 -9.67 -7.28
CA HIS A 7 2.34 -10.87 -6.86
C HIS A 7 1.83 -11.30 -5.49
N LYS A 8 1.64 -12.60 -5.32
CA LYS A 8 1.44 -13.23 -4.00
C LYS A 8 2.74 -13.92 -3.56
N TRP A 9 3.19 -13.59 -2.36
CA TRP A 9 4.38 -14.16 -1.73
C TRP A 9 3.98 -14.81 -0.40
N TYR A 10 4.61 -15.95 -0.09
CA TYR A 10 4.60 -16.54 1.24
C TYR A 10 5.97 -16.27 1.88
N TYR A 11 5.95 -15.60 3.02
CA TYR A 11 7.14 -15.37 3.82
C TYR A 11 7.32 -16.56 4.75
N ASP A 12 8.56 -17.02 4.94
CA ASP A 12 8.85 -18.09 5.89
C ASP A 12 8.62 -17.58 7.32
N LYS A 13 8.88 -18.42 8.33
CA LYS A 13 8.91 -17.96 9.72
C LYS A 13 10.06 -16.96 9.89
N GLY A 14 9.73 -15.67 9.93
CA GLY A 14 10.66 -14.58 10.19
C GLY A 14 10.62 -14.15 11.65
N GLU A 15 11.64 -13.42 12.09
CA GLU A 15 11.69 -12.83 13.42
C GLU A 15 11.31 -11.34 13.32
N TRP A 16 10.23 -10.95 14.00
CA TRP A 16 9.86 -9.54 14.16
C TRP A 16 10.47 -9.02 15.46
N LYS A 17 11.32 -8.00 15.37
CA LYS A 17 11.89 -7.31 16.51
C LYS A 17 11.48 -5.86 16.48
N GLU A 18 11.08 -5.35 17.62
CA GLU A 18 10.82 -3.93 17.80
C GLU A 18 11.54 -3.39 19.03
N THR A 19 11.92 -2.12 18.95
CA THR A 19 12.58 -1.42 20.05
C THR A 19 11.93 -0.04 20.15
N LYS A 20 11.44 0.30 21.34
CA LYS A 20 10.93 1.64 21.61
C LYS A 20 12.09 2.63 21.53
N VAL A 21 11.97 3.62 20.63
CA VAL A 21 12.99 4.66 20.41
C VAL A 21 12.61 5.92 21.17
N THR A 22 11.35 6.33 21.08
CA THR A 22 10.74 7.43 21.83
C THR A 22 9.34 6.98 22.32
N PRO A 23 8.59 7.80 23.10
CA PRO A 23 7.22 7.46 23.51
C PRO A 23 6.33 6.96 22.37
N ASP A 24 6.44 7.61 21.20
CA ASP A 24 5.57 7.39 20.05
C ASP A 24 6.30 6.81 18.82
N LEU A 25 7.61 6.57 18.92
CA LEU A 25 8.42 6.00 17.83
C LEU A 25 9.02 4.67 18.23
N TRP A 26 8.78 3.66 17.40
CA TRP A 26 9.37 2.34 17.51
C TRP A 26 10.18 2.02 16.26
N ARG A 27 11.36 1.43 16.46
CA ARG A 27 12.14 0.87 15.36
C ARG A 27 11.74 -0.59 15.20
N ILE A 28 11.38 -0.97 13.99
CA ILE A 28 11.10 -2.36 13.62
C ILE A 28 12.25 -2.96 12.81
N TYR A 29 12.45 -4.27 12.97
CA TYR A 29 13.35 -5.09 12.18
C TYR A 29 12.67 -6.43 11.88
N TYR A 30 12.64 -6.80 10.59
CA TYR A 30 12.09 -8.07 10.13
C TYR A 30 12.94 -8.62 9.00
N ALA A 31 13.40 -9.87 9.14
CA ALA A 31 14.25 -10.53 8.15
C ALA A 31 13.81 -11.98 7.94
N VAL A 32 13.63 -12.36 6.67
CA VAL A 32 13.17 -13.69 6.30
C VAL A 32 13.35 -13.95 4.80
N THR A 33 13.35 -15.22 4.41
CA THR A 33 13.19 -15.63 3.01
C THR A 33 11.72 -15.59 2.60
N LYS A 34 11.44 -15.23 1.35
CA LYS A 34 10.08 -15.25 0.78
C LYS A 34 10.05 -16.08 -0.50
N ARG A 35 8.91 -16.72 -0.74
CA ARG A 35 8.67 -17.62 -1.89
C ARG A 35 7.45 -17.18 -2.68
N ARG A 36 7.50 -17.29 -4.00
CA ARG A 36 6.36 -16.94 -4.85
C ARG A 36 5.26 -17.98 -4.65
N ALA A 37 4.00 -17.55 -4.57
CA ALA A 37 2.88 -18.47 -4.41
C ALA A 37 2.69 -19.45 -5.59
N GLY A 38 3.20 -19.10 -6.78
CA GLY A 38 3.21 -19.97 -7.96
C GLY A 38 4.54 -19.88 -8.73
N LYS A 39 4.77 -20.83 -9.65
CA LYS A 39 6.00 -20.86 -10.47
C LYS A 39 6.11 -19.65 -11.39
N ALA A 40 7.27 -19.00 -11.41
CA ALA A 40 7.53 -17.90 -12.33
C ALA A 40 7.48 -18.41 -13.77
N PRO A 41 6.88 -17.65 -14.71
CA PRO A 41 6.99 -17.96 -16.13
C PRO A 41 8.46 -18.08 -16.55
N GLU A 42 8.74 -18.96 -17.51
CA GLU A 42 10.08 -19.13 -18.05
C GLU A 42 10.61 -17.81 -18.63
N GLY A 43 11.91 -17.53 -18.41
CA GLY A 43 12.54 -16.28 -18.82
C GLY A 43 12.06 -15.02 -18.09
N SER A 44 11.14 -15.13 -17.13
CA SER A 44 10.61 -13.98 -16.39
C SER A 44 11.35 -13.71 -15.07
N GLY A 45 11.19 -12.50 -14.55
CA GLY A 45 11.74 -12.11 -13.26
C GLY A 45 13.12 -11.43 -13.36
N ALA A 46 13.64 -11.06 -12.21
CA ALA A 46 14.97 -10.46 -12.12
C ALA A 46 16.03 -11.57 -12.09
N LYS A 47 17.22 -11.31 -12.65
CA LYS A 47 18.36 -12.22 -12.56
C LYS A 47 18.75 -12.46 -11.11
N VAL A 48 19.20 -13.68 -10.79
CA VAL A 48 19.77 -14.02 -9.48
C VAL A 48 20.89 -13.03 -9.13
N GLY A 49 20.89 -12.51 -7.90
CA GLY A 49 21.81 -11.46 -7.45
C GLY A 49 21.27 -10.04 -7.60
N THR A 50 20.13 -9.84 -8.27
CA THR A 50 19.46 -8.53 -8.31
C THR A 50 18.94 -8.17 -6.91
N ALA A 51 19.26 -6.96 -6.45
CA ALA A 51 18.75 -6.43 -5.19
C ALA A 51 17.91 -5.16 -5.42
N TYR A 52 17.01 -4.89 -4.49
CA TYR A 52 16.13 -3.73 -4.55
C TYR A 52 16.07 -3.01 -3.22
N HIS A 53 16.13 -1.69 -3.26
CA HIS A 53 15.87 -0.83 -2.14
C HIS A 53 14.48 -0.22 -2.31
N TRP A 54 13.58 -0.62 -1.42
CA TRP A 54 12.21 -0.13 -1.39
C TRP A 54 11.98 0.62 -0.09
N TYR A 55 11.25 1.73 -0.17
CA TYR A 55 10.67 2.39 0.98
C TYR A 55 9.22 1.90 1.13
N ILE A 56 8.78 1.64 2.36
CA ILE A 56 7.40 1.23 2.66
C ILE A 56 6.79 2.28 3.57
N ALA A 57 5.68 2.87 3.14
CA ALA A 57 4.81 3.71 3.95
C ALA A 57 3.52 2.92 4.17
N ALA A 58 3.22 2.55 5.41
CA ALA A 58 2.14 1.62 5.69
C ALA A 58 1.55 1.82 7.08
N HIS A 59 0.25 1.54 7.18
CA HIS A 59 -0.45 1.35 8.42
C HIS A 59 -0.29 -0.09 8.89
N GLN A 60 0.01 -0.26 10.17
CA GLN A 60 -0.10 -1.54 10.85
C GLN A 60 -1.34 -1.52 11.74
N ARG A 61 -2.30 -2.40 11.48
CA ARG A 61 -3.43 -2.67 12.39
C ARG A 61 -3.13 -3.92 13.19
N VAL A 62 -3.27 -3.80 14.51
CA VAL A 62 -3.03 -4.90 15.44
C VAL A 62 -4.26 -5.05 16.34
N GLN A 63 -4.75 -6.27 16.51
CA GLN A 63 -5.84 -6.57 17.43
C GLN A 63 -5.43 -7.73 18.34
N LYS A 64 -5.53 -7.54 19.65
CA LYS A 64 -5.32 -8.61 20.61
C LYS A 64 -6.45 -9.62 20.50
N LEU A 65 -6.11 -10.89 20.30
CA LEU A 65 -7.08 -11.98 20.17
C LEU A 65 -7.22 -12.74 21.48
N ASN A 66 -6.11 -12.98 22.18
CA ASN A 66 -6.07 -13.61 23.49
C ASN A 66 -4.79 -13.17 24.25
N ALA A 67 -4.37 -13.92 25.26
CA ALA A 67 -3.19 -13.60 26.08
C ALA A 67 -1.92 -13.39 25.24
N ASP A 68 -1.70 -14.25 24.24
CA ASP A 68 -0.44 -14.39 23.52
C ASP A 68 -0.56 -14.12 22.00
N ASP A 69 -1.80 -14.10 21.48
CA ASP A 69 -2.04 -13.91 20.05
C ASP A 69 -2.57 -12.52 19.73
N TYR A 70 -2.01 -11.94 18.67
CA TYR A 70 -2.46 -10.70 18.06
C TYR A 70 -2.61 -10.92 16.55
N SER A 71 -3.73 -10.48 15.98
CA SER A 71 -3.82 -10.34 14.52
C SER A 71 -2.99 -9.13 14.10
N THR A 72 -2.38 -9.20 12.92
CA THR A 72 -1.60 -8.08 12.36
C THR A 72 -1.88 -7.97 10.87
N ILE A 73 -2.19 -6.75 10.44
CA ILE A 73 -2.39 -6.39 9.04
C ILE A 73 -1.46 -5.23 8.75
N LEU A 74 -0.76 -5.28 7.61
CA LEU A 74 0.07 -4.19 7.11
C LEU A 74 -0.45 -3.79 5.72
N THR A 75 -0.95 -2.56 5.61
CA THR A 75 -1.46 -1.99 4.35
C THR A 75 -0.81 -0.66 4.05
N GLY A 76 -0.53 -0.44 2.77
CA GLY A 76 0.06 0.81 2.32
C GLY A 76 0.85 0.61 1.04
N LEU A 77 1.80 1.50 0.80
CA LEU A 77 2.57 1.53 -0.42
C LEU A 77 4.01 1.11 -0.26
N LYS A 78 4.56 0.67 -1.39
CA LYS A 78 5.96 0.28 -1.52
C LYS A 78 6.59 1.00 -2.72
N TYR A 79 7.41 2.00 -2.43
CA TYR A 79 8.05 2.86 -3.42
C TYR A 79 9.48 2.40 -3.73
N LYS A 80 9.84 2.35 -5.01
CA LYS A 80 11.18 1.91 -5.44
C LYS A 80 12.17 3.07 -5.35
N ILE A 81 13.14 2.97 -4.43
CA ILE A 81 14.19 3.99 -4.30
C ILE A 81 15.32 3.72 -5.28
N ALA A 82 15.82 2.48 -5.31
CA ALA A 82 16.92 2.07 -6.16
C ALA A 82 16.90 0.55 -6.42
N HIS A 83 17.75 0.11 -7.34
CA HIS A 83 18.03 -1.31 -7.55
C HIS A 83 19.52 -1.52 -7.82
N LYS A 84 20.00 -2.73 -7.60
CA LYS A 84 21.33 -3.19 -7.96
C LYS A 84 21.18 -4.37 -8.91
N ARG A 85 21.83 -4.31 -10.07
CA ARG A 85 21.77 -5.36 -11.09
C ARG A 85 22.63 -6.55 -10.65
N ALA A 86 22.31 -7.74 -11.14
CA ALA A 86 23.04 -8.97 -10.80
C ALA A 86 24.54 -8.91 -11.18
N ASP A 87 24.86 -8.20 -12.26
CA ASP A 87 26.19 -8.07 -12.86
C ASP A 87 26.91 -6.78 -12.46
N ASN A 88 26.35 -5.99 -11.54
CA ASN A 88 26.92 -4.71 -11.15
C ASN A 88 26.86 -4.53 -9.64
N ASP A 89 28.01 -4.24 -9.04
CA ASP A 89 28.09 -4.06 -7.60
C ASP A 89 27.53 -2.74 -7.06
N LYS A 90 27.24 -1.79 -7.95
CA LYS A 90 26.75 -0.46 -7.60
C LYS A 90 25.22 -0.38 -7.66
N TRP A 91 24.64 0.34 -6.71
CA TRP A 91 23.24 0.76 -6.78
C TRP A 91 23.01 1.69 -7.98
N SER A 92 21.80 1.65 -8.53
CA SER A 92 21.37 2.49 -9.65
C SER A 92 21.38 3.99 -9.35
N ALA A 93 21.48 4.37 -8.08
CA ALA A 93 21.58 5.74 -7.61
C ALA A 93 22.48 5.80 -6.37
N LYS A 94 23.26 6.88 -6.21
CA LYS A 94 24.04 7.13 -4.99
C LYS A 94 23.12 7.53 -3.84
N THR A 95 23.59 7.39 -2.60
CA THR A 95 22.80 7.68 -1.40
C THR A 95 22.14 9.07 -1.37
N PRO A 96 22.81 10.18 -1.77
CA PRO A 96 22.14 11.49 -1.81
C PRO A 96 20.96 11.51 -2.78
N THR A 97 21.13 10.98 -3.99
CA THR A 97 20.06 10.90 -4.99
C THR A 97 18.91 9.99 -4.54
N GLN A 98 19.22 8.88 -3.85
CA GLN A 98 18.19 8.01 -3.25
C GLN A 98 17.34 8.77 -2.22
N ARG A 99 17.98 9.60 -1.40
CA ARG A 99 17.29 10.47 -0.44
C ARG A 99 16.44 11.53 -1.14
N ASP A 100 16.95 12.15 -2.20
CA ASP A 100 16.20 13.16 -2.96
C ASP A 100 14.93 12.57 -3.59
N HIS A 101 15.01 11.34 -4.12
CA HIS A 101 13.83 10.61 -4.60
C HIS A 101 12.81 10.34 -3.49
N LEU A 102 13.27 9.92 -2.31
CA LEU A 102 12.38 9.70 -1.17
C LEU A 102 11.70 11.00 -0.73
N ILE A 103 12.46 12.10 -0.61
CA ILE A 103 11.91 13.42 -0.24
C ILE A 103 10.85 13.85 -1.24
N LYS A 104 11.11 13.70 -2.55
CA LYS A 104 10.13 14.02 -3.59
C LYS A 104 8.84 13.23 -3.40
N PHE A 105 8.94 11.91 -3.24
CA PHE A 105 7.78 11.04 -3.00
C PHE A 105 7.00 11.45 -1.74
N LEU A 106 7.69 11.71 -0.62
CA LEU A 106 7.04 12.10 0.63
C LEU A 106 6.36 13.47 0.52
N LYS A 107 6.95 14.44 -0.18
CA LYS A 107 6.31 15.75 -0.40
C LYS A 107 5.06 15.64 -1.25
N GLU A 108 5.08 14.79 -2.28
CA GLU A 108 3.90 14.52 -3.10
C GLU A 108 2.81 13.82 -2.28
N TRP A 109 3.19 12.87 -1.42
CA TRP A 109 2.29 12.24 -0.46
C TRP A 109 1.64 13.26 0.48
N ILE A 110 2.44 14.13 1.09
CA ILE A 110 1.95 15.17 2.01
C ILE A 110 0.96 16.07 1.28
N LYS A 111 1.30 16.53 0.07
CA LYS A 111 0.40 17.36 -0.74
C LYS A 111 -0.96 16.70 -0.94
N GLN A 112 -1.00 15.40 -1.25
CA GLN A 112 -2.27 14.68 -1.42
C GLN A 112 -3.07 14.54 -0.12
N LEU A 113 -2.40 14.29 1.00
CA LEU A 113 -3.05 14.27 2.31
C LEU A 113 -3.62 15.64 2.71
N GLU A 114 -2.99 16.73 2.27
CA GLU A 114 -3.41 18.09 2.62
C GLU A 114 -4.50 18.65 1.68
N GLU A 115 -4.45 18.34 0.38
CA GLU A 115 -5.23 19.05 -0.65
C GLU A 115 -6.30 18.21 -1.37
N GLU A 116 -6.16 16.87 -1.45
CA GLU A 116 -6.93 16.05 -2.40
C GLU A 116 -7.79 14.99 -1.70
N VAL A 117 -8.34 15.27 -0.52
CA VAL A 117 -9.17 14.32 0.22
C VAL A 117 -10.63 14.36 -0.27
N ILE A 118 -11.15 13.20 -0.67
CA ILE A 118 -12.54 13.04 -1.11
C ILE A 118 -13.40 12.70 0.11
N PRO A 119 -14.35 13.56 0.53
CA PRO A 119 -15.26 13.23 1.61
C PRO A 119 -16.20 12.10 1.16
N LEU A 120 -16.40 11.11 2.02
CA LEU A 120 -17.30 9.99 1.78
C LEU A 120 -18.43 10.00 2.79
N GLN A 121 -19.66 9.85 2.29
CA GLN A 121 -20.83 9.56 3.11
C GLN A 121 -21.76 8.63 2.33
N LEU A 122 -22.02 7.45 2.88
CA LEU A 122 -22.92 6.46 2.26
C LEU A 122 -23.78 5.75 3.30
N GLU A 123 -24.96 5.31 2.88
CA GLU A 123 -25.79 4.38 3.62
C GLU A 123 -25.66 2.98 3.03
N TYR A 124 -25.38 1.99 3.87
CA TYR A 124 -25.28 0.60 3.46
C TYR A 124 -25.77 -0.31 4.57
N ASN A 125 -26.70 -1.22 4.25
CA ASN A 125 -27.34 -2.12 5.22
C ASN A 125 -27.86 -1.40 6.49
N GLU A 126 -28.61 -0.30 6.31
CA GLU A 126 -29.19 0.51 7.40
C GLU A 126 -28.17 1.19 8.32
N GLN A 127 -26.88 1.17 7.95
CA GLN A 127 -25.81 1.87 8.64
C GLN A 127 -25.29 3.02 7.80
N THR A 128 -25.10 4.19 8.43
CA THR A 128 -24.40 5.32 7.81
C THR A 128 -22.91 5.19 8.04
N PHE A 129 -22.14 5.33 6.97
CA PHE A 129 -20.68 5.42 6.98
C PHE A 129 -20.25 6.82 6.60
N LYS A 130 -19.29 7.37 7.34
CA LYS A 130 -18.68 8.67 7.06
C LYS A 130 -17.17 8.56 7.13
N GLY A 131 -16.48 9.29 6.26
CA GLY A 131 -15.04 9.36 6.28
C GLY A 131 -14.51 9.95 5.00
N GLU A 132 -13.47 9.34 4.45
CA GLU A 132 -12.73 9.93 3.35
C GLU A 132 -12.00 8.89 2.48
N ALA A 133 -11.75 9.29 1.24
CA ALA A 133 -10.85 8.60 0.32
C ALA A 133 -9.69 9.54 -0.03
N VAL A 134 -8.47 9.12 0.29
CA VAL A 134 -7.24 9.84 -0.05
C VAL A 134 -6.64 9.22 -1.31
N PRO A 135 -6.48 9.98 -2.41
CA PRO A 135 -5.82 9.50 -3.62
C PRO A 135 -4.44 8.91 -3.36
N VAL A 136 -4.12 7.86 -4.13
CA VAL A 136 -2.78 7.29 -4.15
C VAL A 136 -1.90 8.08 -5.15
N PRO A 137 -0.67 8.49 -4.79
CA PRO A 137 0.19 9.26 -5.68
C PRO A 137 0.48 8.57 -6.99
N GLY A 138 0.43 9.34 -8.08
CA GLY A 138 0.66 8.86 -9.43
C GLY A 138 -0.46 7.95 -9.96
N THR A 139 -1.64 7.96 -9.33
CA THR A 139 -2.83 7.23 -9.80
C THR A 139 -3.97 8.15 -10.22
N CYS A 140 -3.64 9.40 -10.55
CA CYS A 140 -4.58 10.38 -11.07
C CYS A 140 -4.20 10.72 -12.51
N GLU A 141 -5.19 10.76 -13.39
CA GLU A 141 -5.07 11.14 -14.80
C GLU A 141 -6.18 12.14 -15.12
N ASP A 142 -5.82 13.29 -15.69
CA ASP A 142 -6.74 14.38 -16.01
C ASP A 142 -7.68 14.81 -14.85
N GLY A 143 -7.15 14.81 -13.63
CA GLY A 143 -7.89 15.19 -12.41
C GLY A 143 -8.75 14.09 -11.80
N VAL A 144 -8.83 12.91 -12.44
CA VAL A 144 -9.57 11.75 -11.92
C VAL A 144 -8.61 10.71 -11.38
N CYS A 145 -8.76 10.34 -10.11
CA CYS A 145 -7.93 9.33 -9.49
C CYS A 145 -8.60 7.93 -9.58
N PHE A 146 -7.79 6.90 -9.80
CA PHE A 146 -8.27 5.52 -9.95
C PHE A 146 -7.81 4.58 -8.83
N GLN A 147 -7.04 5.07 -7.86
CA GLN A 147 -6.79 4.38 -6.58
C GLN A 147 -6.82 5.36 -5.42
N MET A 148 -7.43 4.93 -4.31
CA MET A 148 -7.54 5.73 -3.10
C MET A 148 -7.43 4.84 -1.87
N GLU A 149 -6.83 5.36 -0.82
CA GLU A 149 -6.92 4.79 0.52
C GLU A 149 -8.22 5.25 1.18
N VAL A 150 -9.06 4.30 1.59
CA VAL A 150 -10.40 4.57 2.15
C VAL A 150 -10.37 4.43 3.66
N MET A 151 -10.90 5.45 4.34
CA MET A 151 -11.14 5.45 5.78
C MET A 151 -12.62 5.75 6.02
N LEU A 152 -13.32 4.85 6.72
CA LEU A 152 -14.73 5.03 7.07
C LEU A 152 -14.91 4.73 8.56
N ASN A 153 -15.62 5.60 9.27
CA ASN A 153 -15.86 5.53 10.71
C ASN A 153 -14.55 5.31 11.49
N ASP A 154 -13.54 6.11 11.18
CA ASP A 154 -12.18 6.07 11.77
C ASP A 154 -11.40 4.76 11.50
N GLU A 155 -11.89 3.89 10.62
CA GLU A 155 -11.22 2.65 10.24
C GLU A 155 -10.66 2.71 8.82
N ASN A 156 -9.36 2.42 8.68
CA ASN A 156 -8.72 2.23 7.38
C ASN A 156 -9.17 0.92 6.70
N LEU A 157 -9.97 1.02 5.65
CA LEU A 157 -10.45 -0.13 4.87
C LEU A 157 -9.45 -0.56 3.79
N GLY A 158 -8.37 0.20 3.61
CA GLY A 158 -7.30 -0.03 2.65
C GLY A 158 -7.55 0.63 1.32
N ILE A 159 -6.86 0.13 0.29
CA ILE A 159 -6.87 0.76 -1.02
C ILE A 159 -8.01 0.21 -1.88
N ILE A 160 -8.89 1.11 -2.32
CA ILE A 160 -9.84 0.87 -3.40
C ILE A 160 -9.20 1.23 -4.75
N ARG A 161 -9.51 0.43 -5.78
CA ARG A 161 -9.01 0.65 -7.14
C ARG A 161 -10.11 0.49 -8.18
N ALA A 162 -10.19 1.43 -9.12
CA ALA A 162 -10.99 1.30 -10.32
C ALA A 162 -10.28 0.36 -11.30
N GLY A 163 -11.02 -0.62 -11.81
CA GLY A 163 -10.56 -1.52 -12.86
C GLY A 163 -11.57 -1.61 -13.99
N LYS A 164 -11.20 -2.30 -15.08
CA LYS A 164 -12.08 -2.50 -16.25
C LYS A 164 -13.41 -3.18 -15.91
N SER A 165 -13.48 -3.91 -14.80
CA SER A 165 -14.65 -4.67 -14.36
C SER A 165 -15.31 -4.07 -13.11
N GLY A 166 -15.08 -2.78 -12.84
CA GLY A 166 -15.55 -2.10 -11.63
C GLY A 166 -14.50 -1.99 -10.51
N TRP A 167 -14.97 -1.57 -9.34
CA TRP A 167 -14.16 -1.25 -8.17
C TRP A 167 -13.73 -2.50 -7.39
N LYS A 168 -12.54 -2.47 -6.78
CA LYS A 168 -12.01 -3.60 -5.99
C LYS A 168 -11.25 -3.13 -4.75
N MET A 169 -11.37 -3.89 -3.67
CA MET A 169 -10.57 -3.76 -2.45
C MET A 169 -10.05 -5.14 -2.02
N ASP A 170 -8.84 -5.21 -1.47
CA ASP A 170 -8.24 -6.50 -1.07
C ASP A 170 -8.72 -6.93 0.33
N MET A 171 -8.97 -5.98 1.24
CA MET A 171 -9.37 -6.24 2.64
C MET A 171 -10.89 -6.37 2.84
N VAL A 172 -11.70 -5.74 1.98
CA VAL A 172 -13.16 -5.80 2.05
C VAL A 172 -13.66 -6.89 1.12
N LYS A 173 -14.41 -7.86 1.65
CA LYS A 173 -14.94 -9.00 0.86
C LYS A 173 -16.34 -8.78 0.31
N ASP A 174 -17.10 -7.87 0.92
CA ASP A 174 -18.43 -7.50 0.43
C ASP A 174 -18.29 -6.59 -0.79
N GLN A 175 -18.48 -7.17 -1.99
CA GLN A 175 -18.35 -6.44 -3.24
C GLN A 175 -19.41 -5.35 -3.40
N LYS A 176 -20.64 -5.54 -2.88
CA LYS A 176 -21.67 -4.51 -2.98
C LYS A 176 -21.32 -3.27 -2.18
N PHE A 177 -20.70 -3.47 -1.01
CA PHE A 177 -20.16 -2.37 -0.21
C PHE A 177 -19.00 -1.66 -0.92
N VAL A 178 -18.08 -2.42 -1.53
CA VAL A 178 -16.98 -1.84 -2.34
C VAL A 178 -17.53 -1.02 -3.51
N ASP A 179 -18.55 -1.51 -4.20
CA ASP A 179 -19.18 -0.80 -5.31
C ASP A 179 -19.89 0.46 -4.83
N ALA A 180 -20.56 0.43 -3.67
CA ALA A 180 -21.18 1.61 -3.07
C ALA A 180 -20.14 2.70 -2.77
N ILE A 181 -19.00 2.34 -2.15
CA ILE A 181 -17.89 3.28 -1.92
C ILE A 181 -17.36 3.85 -3.25
N GLY A 182 -17.15 2.99 -4.23
CA GLY A 182 -16.66 3.39 -5.55
C GLY A 182 -17.61 4.34 -6.29
N ASN A 183 -18.92 4.16 -6.14
CA ASN A 183 -19.92 5.05 -6.73
C ASN A 183 -19.88 6.44 -6.07
N GLU A 184 -19.76 6.53 -4.74
CA GLU A 184 -19.59 7.83 -4.06
C GLU A 184 -18.33 8.55 -4.52
N ILE A 185 -17.23 7.82 -4.67
CA ILE A 185 -15.98 8.37 -5.22
C ILE A 185 -16.19 8.87 -6.66
N GLN A 186 -16.92 8.11 -7.48
CA GLN A 186 -17.18 8.51 -8.86
C GLN A 186 -18.04 9.78 -8.93
N LEU A 187 -19.08 9.89 -8.08
CA LEU A 187 -19.93 11.07 -7.99
C LEU A 187 -19.16 12.36 -7.66
N TYR A 188 -18.04 12.25 -6.93
CA TYR A 188 -17.19 13.40 -6.65
C TYR A 188 -16.52 14.00 -7.89
N TYR A 189 -16.25 13.18 -8.91
CA TYR A 189 -15.57 13.59 -10.14
C TYR A 189 -16.53 13.98 -11.27
N GLU A 190 -17.84 13.80 -11.09
CA GLU A 190 -18.91 14.18 -12.03
C GLU A 190 -19.36 15.64 -11.80
#